data_AF-G1XMS4-F1
#
_entry.id   AF-G1XMS4-F1
#
_cell.length_a   1.000
_cell.length_b   1.000
_cell.length_c   1.000
_cell.angle_alpha   90.00
_cell.angle_beta   90.00
_cell.angle_gamma   90.00
#
_symmetry.space_group_name_H-M   'P 1'
#
loop_
_entity.id
_entity.type
_entity.pdbx_description
1 polymer ?
#
loop_
_entity_poly.entity_id
_entity_poly.type
_entity_poly.pdbx_seq_one_letter_code
_entity_poly.pdbx_strand_id
1 'polypeptide(L)'
;METTLQTQHSSNRQPSADVDSSVSVFRYDSNNVAAIQNARLQRKRAEEAARRHAEEMEAAARNLASEIGSKEQAVKELIALRSEYDALQSKYSSVNSSLKGLETSLKAKNDELAGVKREVEIAKKEVVDIRSDCETLRTSQSSSNNTLLIANNEKTRLMTQIKDLTSYMNFALATSIREMESLPSNTNNGLENCLPSRYNGSMVFIVNLKNGMLLDPRKDSGTTVQSWTYSEGFADQMLKLSKIDGSGVWVISCPLMNSKRFYFGSEGPSVELKTAPSLPGSQDYWFIGRDSSSSHKGSWVIKNVQFKTYIGPYDGTSEVGGRITSHIFNQTGNPQWAIIPITFA
;
A
#
# COMPACT_ATOMS: atom_id res chain seq x y z
N MET A 1 13.49 94.31 14.94
CA MET A 1 14.65 93.44 15.26
C MET A 1 15.85 93.91 14.44
N GLU A 2 16.42 95.10 14.64
CA GLU A 2 16.82 95.75 15.93
C GLU A 2 17.78 94.84 16.73
N THR A 3 18.91 95.34 17.24
CA THR A 3 19.06 96.64 17.93
C THR A 3 20.36 97.39 17.63
N THR A 4 20.32 98.72 17.79
CA THR A 4 21.44 99.69 17.65
C THR A 4 22.13 99.99 18.98
N LEU A 5 23.47 100.14 18.98
CA LEU A 5 24.34 100.79 20.00
C LEU A 5 25.63 101.21 19.24
N GLN A 6 26.13 102.44 19.12
CA GLN A 6 25.95 103.75 19.77
C GLN A 6 26.52 103.90 21.18
N THR A 7 27.70 104.56 21.29
CA THR A 7 28.26 105.09 22.54
C THR A 7 29.03 106.38 22.31
N GLN A 8 28.88 107.32 23.24
CA GLN A 8 29.58 108.62 23.33
C GLN A 8 30.35 108.67 24.69
N HIS A 9 31.03 109.72 25.15
CA HIS A 9 31.27 111.10 24.71
C HIS A 9 32.53 111.61 25.45
N SER A 10 33.30 112.55 24.87
CA SER A 10 34.00 113.71 25.53
C SER A 10 35.34 114.00 24.81
N SER A 11 35.70 115.20 24.32
CA SER A 11 35.46 116.61 24.71
C SER A 11 36.22 117.10 25.95
N ASN A 12 37.35 117.80 25.75
CA ASN A 12 37.56 119.14 26.34
C ASN A 12 38.86 119.86 25.89
N ARG A 13 38.70 121.16 25.55
CA ARG A 13 39.58 122.32 25.83
C ARG A 13 41.03 122.41 25.29
N GLN A 14 41.19 123.26 24.27
CA GLN A 14 42.12 124.41 24.32
C GLN A 14 41.68 125.41 25.44
N PRO A 15 42.58 126.28 25.97
CA PRO A 15 42.75 127.60 25.35
C PRO A 15 44.19 128.19 25.39
N SER A 16 44.32 129.25 24.60
CA SER A 16 45.37 130.29 24.55
C SER A 16 45.90 130.84 25.88
N ALA A 17 47.14 131.35 25.86
CA ALA A 17 47.46 132.68 26.40
C ALA A 17 48.77 133.22 25.78
N ASP A 18 48.71 134.43 25.22
CA ASP A 18 49.88 135.31 25.11
C ASP A 18 50.36 135.71 26.51
N VAL A 19 51.67 135.83 26.71
CA VAL A 19 52.23 136.78 27.69
C VAL A 19 53.43 137.47 27.08
N ASP A 20 53.36 138.80 27.08
CA ASP A 20 54.32 139.73 26.49
C ASP A 20 55.58 139.92 27.35
N SER A 21 56.58 140.56 26.73
CA SER A 21 57.84 141.05 27.27
C SER A 21 57.75 141.64 28.68
N SER A 22 58.54 141.07 29.59
CA SER A 22 59.12 141.84 30.70
C SER A 22 60.58 141.43 30.91
N VAL A 23 61.47 142.35 30.51
CA VAL A 23 62.92 142.20 30.67
C VAL A 23 63.27 142.16 32.16
N SER A 24 63.77 141.02 32.63
CA SER A 24 64.61 140.98 33.83
C SER A 24 65.98 140.41 33.46
N VAL A 25 67.01 141.22 33.69
CA VAL A 25 68.41 140.86 33.42
C VAL A 25 68.83 139.82 34.46
N PHE A 26 68.65 138.55 34.13
CA PHE A 26 69.15 137.47 34.96
C PHE A 26 70.68 137.46 34.91
N ARG A 27 71.25 137.86 36.04
CA ARG A 27 72.67 137.73 36.37
C ARG A 27 73.15 136.32 36.04
N TYR A 28 74.41 136.19 35.64
CA TYR A 28 75.13 134.92 35.54
C TYR A 28 75.34 134.33 36.95
N ASP A 29 74.26 133.85 37.54
CA ASP A 29 74.23 133.24 38.84
C ASP A 29 74.51 131.73 38.68
N SER A 30 75.60 131.25 39.28
CA SER A 30 76.08 129.86 39.15
C SER A 30 74.99 128.82 39.47
N ASN A 31 74.05 129.22 40.35
CA ASN A 31 72.90 128.41 40.75
C ASN A 31 71.91 128.12 39.60
N ASN A 32 71.76 129.02 38.62
CA ASN A 32 70.78 128.87 37.55
C ASN A 32 71.27 127.89 36.46
N VAL A 33 72.60 127.88 36.20
CA VAL A 33 73.23 126.86 35.34
C VAL A 33 73.12 125.47 35.96
N ALA A 34 73.32 125.35 37.28
CA ALA A 34 73.14 124.10 38.01
C ALA A 34 71.68 123.59 37.95
N ALA A 35 70.68 124.49 38.06
CA ALA A 35 69.27 124.13 37.92
C ALA A 35 68.96 123.57 36.51
N ILE A 36 69.45 124.20 35.44
CA ILE A 36 69.25 123.74 34.05
C ILE A 36 69.98 122.41 33.80
N GLN A 37 71.18 122.22 34.37
CA GLN A 37 71.91 120.94 34.28
C GLN A 37 71.19 119.82 35.03
N ASN A 38 70.65 120.09 36.23
CA ASN A 38 69.84 119.14 36.99
C ASN A 38 68.54 118.78 36.25
N ALA A 39 67.86 119.75 35.63
CA ALA A 39 66.68 119.50 34.81
C ALA A 39 66.99 118.65 33.57
N ARG A 40 68.12 118.90 32.89
CA ARG A 40 68.61 118.06 31.78
C ARG A 40 68.97 116.64 32.25
N LEU A 41 69.57 116.49 33.42
CA LEU A 41 69.90 115.18 34.00
C LEU A 41 68.65 114.42 34.43
N GLN A 42 67.65 115.09 35.03
CA GLN A 42 66.35 114.50 35.35
C GLN A 42 65.60 114.09 34.09
N ARG A 43 65.58 114.94 33.05
CA ARG A 43 65.00 114.60 31.75
C ARG A 43 65.70 113.39 31.12
N LYS A 44 67.04 113.35 31.12
CA LYS A 44 67.79 112.18 30.63
C LYS A 44 67.48 110.91 31.42
N ARG A 45 67.37 110.99 32.76
CA ARG A 45 66.95 109.87 33.62
C ARG A 45 65.52 109.42 33.33
N ALA A 46 64.60 110.35 33.07
CA ALA A 46 63.22 110.05 32.71
C ALA A 46 63.12 109.43 31.31
N GLU A 47 63.90 109.92 30.34
CA GLU A 47 64.02 109.34 29.00
C GLU A 47 64.65 107.94 29.04
N GLU A 48 65.71 107.73 29.85
CA GLU A 48 66.31 106.40 30.08
C GLU A 48 65.35 105.44 30.82
N ALA A 49 64.56 105.92 31.79
CA ALA A 49 63.55 105.12 32.49
C ALA A 49 62.37 104.77 31.57
N ALA A 50 61.90 105.71 30.76
CA ALA A 50 60.87 105.47 29.75
C ALA A 50 61.37 104.49 28.67
N ARG A 51 62.65 104.57 28.28
CA ARG A 51 63.26 103.61 27.35
C ARG A 51 63.34 102.21 27.95
N ARG A 52 63.76 102.06 29.21
CA ARG A 52 63.73 100.76 29.92
C ARG A 52 62.32 100.21 30.03
N HIS A 53 61.34 101.03 30.42
CA HIS A 53 59.94 100.60 30.48
C HIS A 53 59.39 100.21 29.11
N ALA A 54 59.82 100.87 28.02
CA ALA A 54 59.48 100.47 26.66
C ALA A 54 60.16 99.14 26.26
N GLU A 55 61.45 98.96 26.56
CA GLU A 55 62.19 97.70 26.36
C GLU A 55 61.54 96.53 27.15
N GLU A 56 61.12 96.77 28.39
CA GLU A 56 60.40 95.82 29.25
C GLU A 56 59.00 95.48 28.71
N MET A 57 58.22 96.49 28.27
CA MET A 57 56.92 96.29 27.63
C MET A 57 57.04 95.51 26.31
N GLU A 58 58.07 95.79 25.51
CA GLU A 58 58.32 95.08 24.25
C GLU A 58 58.78 93.63 24.50
N ALA A 59 59.58 93.38 25.54
CA ALA A 59 59.93 92.04 25.97
C ALA A 59 58.70 91.26 26.48
N ALA A 60 57.84 91.90 27.28
CA ALA A 60 56.58 91.32 27.74
C ALA A 60 55.63 91.01 26.56
N ALA A 61 55.51 91.90 25.59
CA ALA A 61 54.71 91.69 24.38
C ALA A 61 55.26 90.53 23.53
N ARG A 62 56.58 90.41 23.38
CA ARG A 62 57.23 89.27 22.69
C ARG A 62 56.98 87.94 23.42
N ASN A 63 57.06 87.93 24.75
CA ASN A 63 56.76 86.74 25.55
C ASN A 63 55.29 86.31 25.40
N LEU A 64 54.35 87.26 25.51
CA LEU A 64 52.91 87.00 25.32
C LEU A 64 52.60 86.50 23.90
N ALA A 65 53.21 87.08 22.86
CA ALA A 65 53.04 86.61 21.48
C ALA A 65 53.54 85.17 21.28
N SER A 66 54.67 84.82 21.90
CA SER A 66 55.20 83.45 21.91
C SER A 66 54.27 82.47 22.64
N GLU A 67 53.74 82.89 23.79
CA GLU A 67 52.79 82.09 24.58
C GLU A 67 51.45 81.88 23.84
N ILE A 68 50.93 82.92 23.17
CA ILE A 68 49.75 82.83 22.31
C ILE A 68 49.99 81.85 21.16
N GLY A 69 51.12 81.98 20.44
CA GLY A 69 51.45 81.04 19.34
C GLY A 69 51.56 79.58 19.80
N SER A 70 52.14 79.34 20.98
CA SER A 70 52.19 78.01 21.59
C SER A 70 50.80 77.48 21.95
N LYS A 71 49.92 78.32 22.54
CA LYS A 71 48.54 77.97 22.87
C LYS A 71 47.69 77.72 21.62
N GLU A 72 47.84 78.52 20.57
CA GLU A 72 47.16 78.29 19.28
C GLU A 72 47.56 76.96 18.65
N GLN A 73 48.84 76.59 18.73
CA GLN A 73 49.31 75.29 18.26
C GLN A 73 48.71 74.13 19.07
N ALA A 74 48.71 74.24 20.40
CA ALA A 74 48.08 73.25 21.27
C ALA A 74 46.56 73.11 21.01
N VAL A 75 45.86 74.21 20.71
CA VAL A 75 44.43 74.18 20.32
C VAL A 75 44.22 73.44 18.99
N LYS A 76 45.09 73.64 17.99
CA LYS A 76 45.02 72.88 16.72
C LYS A 76 45.21 71.38 16.94
N GLU A 77 46.17 71.00 17.79
CA GLU A 77 46.42 69.60 18.16
C GLU A 77 45.25 68.97 18.92
N LEU A 78 44.61 69.71 19.84
CA LEU A 78 43.39 69.26 20.51
C LEU A 78 42.20 69.07 19.55
N ILE A 79 42.04 69.94 18.54
CA ILE A 79 41.00 69.80 17.51
C ILE A 79 41.26 68.57 16.61
N ALA A 80 42.53 68.31 16.26
CA ALA A 80 42.93 67.13 15.50
C ALA A 80 42.66 65.84 16.30
N LEU A 81 43.14 65.77 17.55
CA LEU A 81 42.89 64.65 18.47
C LEU A 81 41.39 64.40 18.70
N ARG A 82 40.58 65.46 18.77
CA ARG A 82 39.13 65.31 18.89
C ARG A 82 38.50 64.70 17.64
N SER A 83 38.95 65.12 16.46
CA SER A 83 38.49 64.55 15.18
C SER A 83 38.89 63.08 15.03
N GLU A 84 40.09 62.70 15.48
CA GLU A 84 40.54 61.31 15.53
C GLU A 84 39.70 60.48 16.52
N TYR A 85 39.40 61.02 17.70
CA TYR A 85 38.54 60.38 18.69
C TYR A 85 37.12 60.13 18.15
N ASP A 86 36.49 61.14 17.55
CA ASP A 86 35.14 61.02 16.99
C ASP A 86 35.13 59.99 15.81
N ALA A 87 36.19 59.96 14.99
CA ALA A 87 36.36 58.96 13.94
C ALA A 87 36.57 57.53 14.50
N LEU A 88 37.32 57.38 15.60
CA LEU A 88 37.51 56.10 16.28
C LEU A 88 36.20 55.61 16.93
N GLN A 89 35.42 56.51 17.53
CA GLN A 89 34.11 56.20 18.11
C GLN A 89 33.11 55.74 17.05
N SER A 90 33.15 56.35 15.85
CA SER A 90 32.37 55.90 14.69
C SER A 90 32.77 54.49 14.24
N LYS A 91 34.07 54.21 14.09
CA LYS A 91 34.59 52.86 13.77
C LYS A 91 34.17 51.82 14.81
N TYR A 92 34.30 52.14 16.10
CA TYR A 92 33.88 51.27 17.20
C TYR A 92 32.38 50.93 17.12
N SER A 93 31.54 51.94 16.89
CA SER A 93 30.08 51.78 16.77
C SER A 93 29.69 50.89 15.58
N SER A 94 30.40 51.02 14.45
CA SER A 94 30.24 50.16 13.28
C SER A 94 30.65 48.70 13.57
N VAL A 95 31.83 48.48 14.16
CA VAL A 95 32.31 47.14 14.54
C VAL A 95 31.37 46.45 15.53
N ASN A 96 30.89 47.17 16.55
CA ASN A 96 29.93 46.66 17.53
C ASN A 96 28.58 46.28 16.88
N SER A 97 28.16 47.01 15.83
CA SER A 97 26.94 46.68 15.08
C SER A 97 27.12 45.42 14.22
N SER A 98 28.27 45.29 13.56
CA SER A 98 28.64 44.08 12.81
C SER A 98 28.75 42.85 13.72
N LEU A 99 29.31 42.99 14.91
CA LEU A 99 29.43 41.91 15.89
C LEU A 99 28.05 41.38 16.32
N LYS A 100 27.10 42.25 16.65
CA LYS A 100 25.70 41.86 16.94
C LYS A 100 25.01 41.17 15.77
N GLY A 101 25.30 41.61 14.54
CA GLY A 101 24.82 40.94 13.32
C GLY A 101 25.37 39.52 13.18
N LEU A 102 26.67 39.32 13.45
CA LEU A 102 27.31 38.00 13.45
C LEU A 102 26.77 37.09 14.57
N GLU A 103 26.58 37.60 15.79
CA GLU A 103 25.95 36.86 16.90
C GLU A 103 24.55 36.36 16.53
N THR A 104 23.73 37.23 15.91
CA THR A 104 22.38 36.89 15.46
C THR A 104 22.40 35.83 14.36
N SER A 105 23.30 35.96 13.39
CA SER A 105 23.49 34.99 12.30
C SER A 105 23.98 33.63 12.82
N LEU A 106 24.95 33.62 13.74
CA LEU A 106 25.46 32.42 14.38
C LEU A 106 24.37 31.70 15.18
N LYS A 107 23.52 32.44 15.91
CA LYS A 107 22.37 31.87 16.60
C LYS A 107 21.40 31.19 15.61
N ALA A 108 21.00 31.89 14.55
CA ALA A 108 20.12 31.32 13.53
C ALA A 108 20.71 30.05 12.90
N LYS A 109 22.02 30.01 12.61
CA LYS A 109 22.69 28.82 12.08
C LYS A 109 22.78 27.67 13.08
N ASN A 110 22.90 27.94 14.37
CA ASN A 110 22.80 26.91 15.42
C ASN A 110 21.37 26.35 15.53
N ASP A 111 20.35 27.19 15.41
CA ASP A 111 18.94 26.78 15.42
C ASP A 111 18.60 25.92 14.18
N GLU A 112 19.08 26.30 12.98
CA GLU A 112 19.01 25.49 11.75
C GLU A 112 19.70 24.12 11.94
N LEU A 113 20.93 24.10 12.46
CA LEU A 113 21.68 22.86 12.71
C LEU A 113 20.97 21.94 13.72
N ALA A 114 20.29 22.51 14.72
CA ALA A 114 19.44 21.78 15.65
C ALA A 114 18.14 21.26 14.99
N GLY A 115 17.66 21.91 13.93
CA GLY A 115 16.62 21.40 13.02
C GLY A 115 17.10 20.16 12.27
N VAL A 116 18.16 20.30 11.48
CA VAL A 116 18.73 19.21 10.67
C VAL A 116 19.08 17.98 11.51
N LYS A 117 19.64 18.15 12.71
CA LYS A 117 19.91 17.03 13.62
C LYS A 117 18.65 16.25 14.03
N ARG A 118 17.52 16.91 14.22
CA ARG A 118 16.24 16.24 14.53
C ARG A 118 15.70 15.47 13.33
N GLU A 119 15.76 16.07 12.14
CA GLU A 119 15.37 15.41 10.89
C GLU A 119 16.21 14.16 10.60
N VAL A 120 17.52 14.22 10.82
CA VAL A 120 18.43 13.07 10.67
C VAL A 120 18.08 11.92 11.61
N GLU A 121 17.77 12.18 12.88
CA GLU A 121 17.37 11.11 13.81
C GLU A 121 15.97 10.55 13.50
N ILE A 122 15.04 11.36 12.97
CA ILE A 122 13.74 10.87 12.46
C ILE A 122 13.97 9.94 11.26
N ALA A 123 14.69 10.38 10.23
CA ALA A 123 14.98 9.58 9.04
C ALA A 123 15.73 8.28 9.37
N LYS A 124 16.65 8.33 10.34
CA LYS A 124 17.37 7.15 10.85
C LYS A 124 16.44 6.15 11.53
N LYS A 125 15.40 6.61 12.25
CA LYS A 125 14.36 5.73 12.80
C LYS A 125 13.52 5.10 11.68
N GLU A 126 13.06 5.90 10.71
CA GLU A 126 12.29 5.41 9.55
C GLU A 126 13.05 4.33 8.77
N VAL A 127 14.37 4.49 8.58
CA VAL A 127 15.23 3.47 7.94
C VAL A 127 15.31 2.16 8.76
N VAL A 128 15.25 2.22 10.09
CA VAL A 128 15.20 1.03 10.94
C VAL A 128 13.83 0.35 10.83
N ASP A 129 12.75 1.12 10.87
CA ASP A 129 11.38 0.60 10.76
C ASP A 129 11.17 -0.07 9.38
N ILE A 130 11.57 0.58 8.28
CA ILE A 130 11.55 0.02 6.91
C ILE A 130 12.37 -1.28 6.81
N ARG A 131 13.52 -1.38 7.48
CA ARG A 131 14.33 -2.60 7.48
C ARG A 131 13.58 -3.76 8.15
N SER A 132 12.90 -3.50 9.27
CA SER A 132 12.08 -4.49 9.98
C SER A 132 10.91 -4.99 9.12
N ASP A 133 10.24 -4.08 8.40
CA ASP A 133 9.17 -4.43 7.47
C ASP A 133 9.68 -5.30 6.31
N CYS A 134 10.83 -4.97 5.72
CA CYS A 134 11.45 -5.79 4.67
C CYS A 134 11.80 -7.21 5.16
N GLU A 135 12.27 -7.37 6.40
CA GLU A 135 12.60 -8.68 6.98
C GLU A 135 11.34 -9.52 7.28
N THR A 136 10.27 -8.86 7.72
CA THR A 136 8.93 -9.46 7.91
C THR A 136 8.33 -9.92 6.57
N LEU A 137 8.41 -9.10 5.53
CA LEU A 137 7.96 -9.44 4.17
C LEU A 137 8.76 -10.60 3.59
N ARG A 138 10.08 -10.62 3.76
CA ARG A 138 10.96 -11.72 3.32
C ARG A 138 10.57 -13.05 3.98
N THR A 139 10.34 -13.03 5.29
CA THR A 139 9.90 -14.22 6.05
C THR A 139 8.53 -14.71 5.57
N SER A 140 7.60 -13.79 5.30
CA SER A 140 6.27 -14.10 4.77
C SER A 140 6.33 -14.70 3.35
N GLN A 141 7.22 -14.19 2.50
CA GLN A 141 7.47 -14.72 1.16
C GLN A 141 8.05 -16.14 1.20
N SER A 142 9.03 -16.40 2.07
CA SER A 142 9.57 -17.74 2.29
C SER A 142 8.50 -18.75 2.73
N SER A 143 7.63 -18.36 3.67
CA SER A 143 6.50 -19.18 4.12
C SER A 143 5.51 -19.48 2.98
N SER A 144 5.16 -18.46 2.19
CA SER A 144 4.24 -18.61 1.04
C SER A 144 4.81 -19.54 -0.04
N ASN A 145 6.11 -19.42 -0.34
CA ASN A 145 6.80 -20.31 -1.28
C ASN A 145 6.80 -21.77 -0.80
N ASN A 146 6.96 -22.01 0.51
CA ASN A 146 6.89 -23.35 1.07
C ASN A 146 5.47 -23.95 0.96
N THR A 147 4.43 -23.16 1.25
CA THR A 147 3.02 -23.58 1.06
C THR A 147 2.72 -23.91 -0.40
N LEU A 148 3.23 -23.12 -1.35
CA LEU A 148 3.08 -23.37 -2.79
C LEU A 148 3.78 -24.68 -3.21
N LEU A 149 4.98 -24.95 -2.70
CA LEU A 149 5.70 -26.20 -2.94
C LEU A 149 4.91 -27.42 -2.43
N ILE A 150 4.37 -27.35 -1.22
CA ILE A 150 3.53 -28.41 -0.63
C ILE A 150 2.29 -28.66 -1.52
N ALA A 151 1.57 -27.61 -1.90
CA ALA A 151 0.38 -27.72 -2.75
C ALA A 151 0.70 -28.30 -4.14
N ASN A 152 1.85 -27.96 -4.73
CA ASN A 152 2.27 -28.50 -6.02
C ASN A 152 2.68 -29.99 -5.94
N ASN A 153 3.29 -30.40 -4.82
CA ASN A 153 3.58 -31.81 -4.54
C ASN A 153 2.27 -32.61 -4.37
N GLU A 154 1.29 -32.07 -3.65
CA GLU A 154 -0.03 -32.71 -3.51
C GLU A 154 -0.77 -32.81 -4.84
N LYS A 155 -0.80 -31.74 -5.65
CA LYS A 155 -1.32 -31.76 -7.02
C LYS A 155 -0.69 -32.89 -7.85
N THR A 156 0.64 -33.04 -7.77
CA THR A 156 1.36 -34.09 -8.49
C THR A 156 0.94 -35.49 -8.02
N ARG A 157 0.80 -35.70 -6.70
CA ARG A 157 0.31 -36.95 -6.11
C ARG A 157 -1.10 -37.30 -6.61
N LEU A 158 -2.03 -36.34 -6.57
CA LEU A 158 -3.41 -36.53 -7.02
C LEU A 158 -3.49 -36.85 -8.52
N MET A 159 -2.69 -36.18 -9.36
CA MET A 159 -2.62 -36.47 -10.80
C MET A 159 -2.15 -37.91 -11.09
N THR A 160 -1.18 -38.43 -10.32
CA THR A 160 -0.77 -39.84 -10.41
C THR A 160 -1.92 -40.77 -10.01
N GLN A 161 -2.60 -40.52 -8.88
CA GLN A 161 -3.74 -41.35 -8.44
C GLN A 161 -4.89 -41.37 -9.46
N ILE A 162 -5.22 -40.23 -10.09
CA ILE A 162 -6.23 -40.15 -11.16
C ILE A 162 -5.80 -41.01 -12.37
N LYS A 163 -4.53 -40.96 -12.76
CA LYS A 163 -3.99 -41.77 -13.86
C LYS A 163 -4.11 -43.27 -13.56
N ASP A 164 -3.74 -43.69 -12.36
CA ASP A 164 -3.79 -45.10 -11.95
C ASP A 164 -5.23 -45.62 -11.91
N LEU A 165 -6.17 -44.84 -11.35
CA LEU A 165 -7.60 -45.12 -11.38
C LEU A 165 -8.16 -45.22 -12.81
N THR A 166 -7.76 -44.31 -13.69
CA THR A 166 -8.16 -44.32 -15.11
C THR A 166 -7.66 -45.59 -15.81
N SER A 167 -6.41 -46.00 -15.56
CA SER A 167 -5.85 -47.25 -16.07
C SER A 167 -6.59 -48.48 -15.55
N TYR A 168 -6.93 -48.51 -14.25
CA TYR A 168 -7.71 -49.59 -13.64
C TYR A 168 -9.13 -49.70 -14.25
N MET A 169 -9.84 -48.57 -14.38
CA MET A 169 -11.17 -48.52 -15.00
C MET A 169 -11.14 -49.03 -16.45
N ASN A 170 -10.17 -48.57 -17.24
CA ASN A 170 -10.03 -49.02 -18.63
C ASN A 170 -9.75 -50.53 -18.73
N PHE A 171 -8.95 -51.09 -17.81
CA PHE A 171 -8.70 -52.53 -17.74
C PHE A 171 -9.97 -53.33 -17.35
N ALA A 172 -10.71 -52.87 -16.35
CA ALA A 172 -11.94 -53.51 -15.89
C ALA A 172 -13.05 -53.48 -16.98
N LEU A 173 -13.18 -52.36 -17.68
CA LEU A 173 -14.10 -52.21 -18.83
C LEU A 173 -13.69 -53.12 -19.99
N ALA A 174 -12.41 -53.13 -20.39
CA ALA A 174 -11.92 -54.00 -21.47
C ALA A 174 -12.11 -55.49 -21.16
N THR A 175 -11.93 -55.88 -19.89
CA THR A 175 -12.19 -57.26 -19.43
C THR A 175 -13.68 -57.60 -19.52
N SER A 176 -14.54 -56.70 -19.02
CA SER A 176 -16.00 -56.86 -19.08
C SER A 176 -16.53 -56.99 -20.52
N ILE A 177 -15.98 -56.21 -21.46
CA ILE A 177 -16.32 -56.28 -22.89
C ILE A 177 -15.97 -57.66 -23.47
N ARG A 178 -14.74 -58.15 -23.26
CA ARG A 178 -14.31 -59.47 -23.76
C ARG A 178 -15.17 -60.61 -23.24
N GLU A 179 -15.55 -60.57 -21.96
CA GLU A 179 -16.47 -61.56 -21.40
C GLU A 179 -17.85 -61.51 -22.07
N MET A 180 -18.38 -60.32 -22.35
CA MET A 180 -19.64 -60.18 -23.08
C MET A 180 -19.53 -60.72 -24.52
N GLU A 181 -18.42 -60.51 -25.20
CA GLU A 181 -18.16 -61.06 -26.53
C GLU A 181 -18.07 -62.60 -26.55
N SER A 182 -17.56 -63.22 -25.48
CA SER A 182 -17.39 -64.68 -25.39
C SER A 182 -18.68 -65.51 -25.18
N LEU A 183 -19.81 -64.87 -24.87
CA LEU A 183 -21.06 -65.58 -24.58
C LEU A 183 -21.75 -66.07 -25.87
N PRO A 184 -22.11 -67.37 -25.96
CA PRO A 184 -22.52 -68.01 -27.22
C PRO A 184 -23.83 -67.46 -27.79
N SER A 185 -23.81 -67.15 -29.09
CA SER A 185 -24.93 -66.58 -29.84
C SER A 185 -25.84 -67.64 -30.45
N ASN A 186 -26.45 -68.51 -29.63
CA ASN A 186 -27.37 -69.55 -30.13
C ASN A 186 -28.84 -69.08 -30.16
N THR A 187 -29.26 -68.69 -31.37
CA THR A 187 -30.55 -68.96 -32.01
C THR A 187 -31.89 -68.71 -31.26
N ASN A 188 -32.58 -67.68 -31.79
CA ASN A 188 -34.00 -67.71 -32.18
C ASN A 188 -35.13 -67.73 -31.15
N ASN A 189 -34.91 -67.88 -29.84
CA ASN A 189 -35.95 -67.55 -28.83
C ASN A 189 -35.44 -67.28 -27.39
N GLY A 190 -34.14 -67.48 -27.10
CA GLY A 190 -33.62 -67.50 -25.72
C GLY A 190 -32.98 -66.22 -25.17
N LEU A 191 -32.81 -65.16 -25.98
CA LEU A 191 -32.01 -64.00 -25.58
C LEU A 191 -32.70 -63.03 -24.61
N GLU A 192 -34.03 -63.08 -24.46
CA GLU A 192 -34.76 -62.12 -23.60
C GLU A 192 -34.38 -62.21 -22.11
N ASN A 193 -33.74 -63.30 -21.66
CA ASN A 193 -33.43 -63.52 -20.25
C ASN A 193 -32.05 -64.17 -19.99
N CYS A 194 -31.02 -63.71 -20.68
CA CYS A 194 -29.68 -64.31 -20.66
C CYS A 194 -28.65 -63.61 -19.74
N LEU A 195 -29.07 -62.74 -18.81
CA LEU A 195 -28.14 -62.17 -17.82
C LEU A 195 -27.45 -63.28 -16.99
N PRO A 196 -26.10 -63.29 -16.89
CA PRO A 196 -25.35 -64.32 -16.17
C PRO A 196 -25.73 -64.42 -14.68
N SER A 197 -25.71 -65.63 -14.13
CA SER A 197 -26.05 -65.90 -12.72
C SER A 197 -25.17 -65.16 -11.71
N ARG A 198 -23.95 -64.76 -12.09
CA ARG A 198 -23.02 -63.97 -11.24
C ARG A 198 -23.56 -62.58 -10.85
N TYR A 199 -24.59 -62.08 -11.54
CA TYR A 199 -25.29 -60.85 -11.16
C TYR A 199 -26.33 -61.08 -10.04
N ASN A 200 -26.62 -62.33 -9.65
CA ASN A 200 -27.55 -62.64 -8.57
C ASN A 200 -26.97 -62.20 -7.22
N GLY A 201 -27.66 -61.29 -6.54
CA GLY A 201 -27.23 -60.69 -5.29
C GLY A 201 -26.30 -59.49 -5.43
N SER A 202 -25.78 -59.22 -6.64
CA SER A 202 -24.80 -58.16 -6.89
C SER A 202 -25.41 -56.77 -6.82
N MET A 203 -24.61 -55.83 -6.30
CA MET A 203 -24.83 -54.39 -6.47
C MET A 203 -24.37 -53.99 -7.88
N VAL A 204 -25.15 -53.16 -8.56
CA VAL A 204 -24.91 -52.72 -9.93
C VAL A 204 -25.28 -51.24 -10.10
N PHE A 205 -24.64 -50.58 -11.07
CA PHE A 205 -25.21 -49.44 -11.76
C PHE A 205 -25.87 -49.92 -13.05
N ILE A 206 -27.03 -49.35 -13.40
CA ILE A 206 -27.71 -49.61 -14.67
C ILE A 206 -27.70 -48.30 -15.45
N VAL A 207 -26.89 -48.23 -16.50
CA VAL A 207 -26.56 -47.02 -17.26
C VAL A 207 -27.15 -47.12 -18.66
N ASN A 208 -27.91 -46.11 -19.10
CA ASN A 208 -28.44 -46.08 -20.46
C ASN A 208 -27.32 -45.76 -21.45
N LEU A 209 -27.20 -46.55 -22.53
CA LEU A 209 -26.12 -46.40 -23.50
C LEU A 209 -26.30 -45.23 -24.47
N LYS A 210 -27.53 -44.70 -24.65
CA LYS A 210 -27.81 -43.57 -25.54
C LYS A 210 -27.41 -42.23 -24.93
N ASN A 211 -27.61 -42.04 -23.61
CA ASN A 211 -27.38 -40.75 -22.93
C ASN A 211 -26.42 -40.80 -21.72
N GLY A 212 -25.89 -41.98 -21.35
CA GLY A 212 -24.95 -42.14 -20.24
C GLY A 212 -25.56 -41.98 -18.84
N MET A 213 -26.89 -41.86 -18.72
CA MET A 213 -27.58 -41.64 -17.44
C MET A 213 -27.90 -42.95 -16.71
N LEU A 214 -27.86 -42.92 -15.39
CA LEU A 214 -28.17 -44.04 -14.51
C LEU A 214 -29.66 -44.12 -14.17
N LEU A 215 -30.15 -45.32 -13.88
CA LEU A 215 -31.43 -45.51 -13.20
C LEU A 215 -31.34 -44.99 -11.76
N ASP A 216 -32.04 -43.89 -11.48
CA ASP A 216 -32.10 -43.19 -10.20
C ASP A 216 -33.50 -43.37 -9.58
N PRO A 217 -33.61 -44.12 -8.47
CA PRO A 217 -34.89 -44.34 -7.79
C PRO A 217 -35.28 -43.19 -6.85
N ARG A 218 -34.37 -42.30 -6.47
CA ARG A 218 -34.65 -41.29 -5.42
C ARG A 218 -35.16 -39.98 -5.99
N LYS A 219 -34.78 -39.65 -7.22
CA LYS A 219 -34.95 -38.31 -7.81
C LYS A 219 -36.37 -37.74 -7.70
N ASP A 220 -37.40 -38.54 -7.96
CA ASP A 220 -38.82 -38.14 -7.85
C ASP A 220 -39.38 -38.43 -6.45
N SER A 221 -38.70 -37.92 -5.41
CA SER A 221 -38.99 -38.16 -3.98
C SER A 221 -39.13 -39.64 -3.58
N GLY A 222 -38.52 -40.54 -4.36
CA GLY A 222 -38.62 -41.98 -4.15
C GLY A 222 -39.95 -42.63 -4.55
N THR A 223 -40.70 -42.02 -5.47
CA THR A 223 -41.97 -42.56 -6.01
C THR A 223 -41.76 -43.30 -7.33
N THR A 224 -41.07 -42.66 -8.29
CA THR A 224 -40.79 -43.19 -9.63
C THR A 224 -39.30 -43.26 -9.91
N VAL A 225 -38.90 -44.13 -10.83
CA VAL A 225 -37.52 -44.26 -11.30
C VAL A 225 -37.29 -43.27 -12.45
N GLN A 226 -36.20 -42.51 -12.36
CA GLN A 226 -35.75 -41.56 -13.37
C GLN A 226 -34.46 -42.06 -14.03
N SER A 227 -34.11 -41.54 -15.21
CA SER A 227 -32.72 -41.49 -15.67
C SER A 227 -32.08 -40.21 -15.14
N TRP A 228 -30.94 -40.29 -14.47
CA TRP A 228 -30.20 -39.12 -13.97
C TRP A 228 -28.69 -39.24 -14.21
N THR A 229 -27.96 -38.12 -14.19
CA THR A 229 -26.49 -38.15 -14.22
C THR A 229 -25.90 -38.77 -12.95
N TYR A 230 -24.69 -39.33 -13.05
CA TYR A 230 -23.98 -39.79 -11.86
C TYR A 230 -23.71 -38.61 -10.91
N SER A 231 -23.88 -38.83 -9.60
CA SER A 231 -23.60 -37.81 -8.60
C SER A 231 -22.92 -38.43 -7.38
N GLU A 232 -21.73 -37.93 -7.05
CA GLU A 232 -20.94 -38.39 -5.91
C GLU A 232 -21.72 -38.16 -4.60
N GLY A 233 -21.99 -39.25 -3.87
CA GLY A 233 -22.80 -39.26 -2.64
C GLY A 233 -24.17 -39.92 -2.78
N PHE A 234 -24.68 -40.13 -3.99
CA PHE A 234 -25.99 -40.77 -4.22
C PHE A 234 -25.87 -42.29 -4.39
N ALA A 235 -25.49 -42.97 -3.30
CA ALA A 235 -25.45 -44.42 -3.24
C ALA A 235 -26.83 -45.08 -3.49
N ASP A 236 -27.92 -44.30 -3.46
CA ASP A 236 -29.26 -44.71 -3.89
C ASP A 236 -29.37 -45.05 -5.39
N GLN A 237 -28.45 -44.57 -6.24
CA GLN A 237 -28.30 -45.04 -7.64
C GLN A 237 -27.74 -46.48 -7.72
N MET A 238 -27.28 -47.07 -6.61
CA MET A 238 -26.81 -48.45 -6.56
C MET A 238 -27.99 -49.42 -6.38
N LEU A 239 -28.20 -50.26 -7.40
CA LEU A 239 -29.30 -51.21 -7.44
C LEU A 239 -28.81 -52.62 -7.12
N LYS A 240 -29.64 -53.43 -6.48
CA LYS A 240 -29.40 -54.86 -6.26
C LYS A 240 -30.26 -55.68 -7.21
N LEU A 241 -29.60 -56.54 -7.99
CA LEU A 241 -30.25 -57.55 -8.81
C LEU A 241 -30.41 -58.84 -7.99
N SER A 242 -31.62 -59.40 -7.98
CA SER A 242 -31.89 -60.70 -7.34
C SER A 242 -32.62 -61.60 -8.33
N LYS A 243 -32.05 -62.77 -8.61
CA LYS A 243 -32.65 -63.76 -9.52
C LYS A 243 -33.64 -64.61 -8.74
N ILE A 244 -34.81 -64.87 -9.34
CA ILE A 244 -35.83 -65.74 -8.76
C ILE A 244 -35.60 -67.16 -9.28
N ASP A 245 -35.26 -68.07 -8.38
CA ASP A 245 -34.86 -69.44 -8.70
C ASP A 245 -35.90 -70.19 -9.55
N GLY A 246 -35.43 -71.04 -10.47
CA GLY A 246 -36.25 -71.84 -11.39
C GLY A 246 -36.96 -71.04 -12.51
N SER A 247 -37.39 -69.80 -12.25
CA SER A 247 -38.12 -68.95 -13.21
C SER A 247 -37.21 -68.18 -14.17
N GLY A 248 -35.96 -67.97 -13.75
CA GLY A 248 -34.97 -67.17 -14.46
C GLY A 248 -35.18 -65.65 -14.36
N VAL A 249 -36.33 -65.14 -13.89
CA VAL A 249 -36.62 -63.69 -13.87
C VAL A 249 -35.83 -62.98 -12.76
N TRP A 250 -35.76 -61.66 -12.87
CA TRP A 250 -35.00 -60.78 -11.99
C TRP A 250 -35.92 -59.82 -11.23
N VAL A 251 -35.53 -59.49 -10.02
CA VAL A 251 -36.04 -58.36 -9.24
C VAL A 251 -34.95 -57.30 -9.18
N ILE A 252 -35.30 -56.07 -9.53
CA ILE A 252 -34.45 -54.89 -9.36
C ILE A 252 -34.92 -54.16 -8.10
N SER A 253 -33.99 -53.88 -7.18
CA SER A 253 -34.30 -53.26 -5.89
C SER A 253 -33.26 -52.19 -5.52
N CYS A 254 -33.64 -51.19 -4.72
CA CYS A 254 -32.73 -50.21 -4.14
C CYS A 254 -32.58 -50.50 -2.63
N PRO A 255 -31.47 -51.12 -2.18
CA PRO A 255 -31.29 -51.52 -0.79
C PRO A 255 -31.39 -50.34 0.20
N LEU A 256 -30.84 -49.18 -0.17
CA LEU A 256 -30.81 -47.97 0.67
C LEU A 256 -32.17 -47.27 0.80
N MET A 257 -33.16 -47.67 0.02
CA MET A 257 -34.54 -47.17 0.10
C MET A 257 -35.47 -48.22 0.71
N ASN A 258 -35.07 -48.79 1.86
CA ASN A 258 -35.79 -49.88 2.54
C ASN A 258 -36.07 -51.09 1.63
N SER A 259 -35.12 -51.42 0.74
CA SER A 259 -35.28 -52.46 -0.30
C SER A 259 -36.53 -52.29 -1.18
N LYS A 260 -36.94 -51.04 -1.45
CA LYS A 260 -37.96 -50.73 -2.47
C LYS A 260 -37.61 -51.40 -3.81
N ARG A 261 -38.61 -52.02 -4.44
CA ARG A 261 -38.48 -52.74 -5.72
C ARG A 261 -39.03 -51.93 -6.88
N PHE A 262 -38.42 -52.11 -8.04
CA PHE A 262 -38.92 -51.54 -9.29
C PHE A 262 -40.12 -52.37 -9.74
N TYR A 263 -41.26 -51.72 -9.97
CA TYR A 263 -42.47 -52.36 -10.49
C TYR A 263 -43.18 -51.43 -11.48
N PHE A 264 -44.09 -51.98 -12.29
CA PHE A 264 -45.04 -51.17 -13.04
C PHE A 264 -46.37 -51.07 -12.31
N GLY A 265 -46.79 -49.83 -12.01
CA GLY A 265 -48.11 -49.52 -11.49
C GLY A 265 -49.24 -49.89 -12.47
N SER A 266 -50.48 -49.89 -11.99
CA SER A 266 -51.67 -50.10 -12.82
C SER A 266 -52.10 -48.86 -13.61
N GLU A 267 -51.62 -47.66 -13.24
CA GLU A 267 -52.19 -46.38 -13.67
C GLU A 267 -51.32 -45.59 -14.67
N GLY A 268 -50.19 -46.13 -15.13
CA GLY A 268 -49.38 -45.43 -16.12
C GLY A 268 -48.16 -46.19 -16.64
N PRO A 269 -47.46 -45.62 -17.64
CA PRO A 269 -46.30 -46.23 -18.26
C PRO A 269 -45.00 -46.03 -17.45
N SER A 270 -45.02 -45.44 -16.25
CA SER A 270 -43.80 -45.11 -15.50
C SER A 270 -43.34 -46.29 -14.64
N VAL A 271 -42.02 -46.48 -14.48
CA VAL A 271 -41.50 -47.41 -13.48
C VAL A 271 -41.59 -46.77 -12.10
N GLU A 272 -42.24 -47.47 -11.17
CA GLU A 272 -42.51 -47.01 -9.81
C GLU A 272 -41.75 -47.83 -8.76
N LEU A 273 -41.77 -47.36 -7.51
CA LEU A 273 -41.05 -47.97 -6.39
C LEU A 273 -41.99 -48.45 -5.29
N LYS A 274 -42.06 -49.77 -5.12
CA LYS A 274 -42.91 -50.45 -4.13
C LYS A 274 -42.11 -50.91 -2.92
N THR A 275 -42.55 -50.54 -1.72
CA THR A 275 -41.94 -51.01 -0.47
C THR A 275 -42.20 -52.51 -0.29
N ALA A 276 -41.16 -53.28 0.03
CA ALA A 276 -41.30 -54.71 0.33
C ALA A 276 -41.90 -54.91 1.74
N PRO A 277 -43.17 -55.34 1.82
CA PRO A 277 -43.39 -56.69 2.35
C PRO A 277 -44.34 -57.55 1.50
N SER A 278 -44.98 -56.99 0.47
CA SER A 278 -45.81 -57.80 -0.44
C SER A 278 -44.94 -58.77 -1.26
N LEU A 279 -45.37 -60.03 -1.35
CA LEU A 279 -44.80 -61.00 -2.29
C LEU A 279 -44.72 -60.36 -3.69
N PRO A 280 -43.59 -60.50 -4.42
CA PRO A 280 -43.46 -59.92 -5.75
C PRO A 280 -44.45 -60.57 -6.71
N GLY A 281 -45.20 -59.72 -7.42
CA GLY A 281 -46.09 -60.12 -8.49
C GLY A 281 -45.39 -60.06 -9.85
N SER A 282 -46.09 -60.41 -10.92
CA SER A 282 -45.58 -60.30 -12.29
C SER A 282 -45.21 -58.88 -12.71
N GLN A 283 -45.68 -57.85 -12.00
CA GLN A 283 -45.28 -56.45 -12.17
C GLN A 283 -43.88 -56.15 -11.60
N ASP A 284 -43.43 -56.86 -10.56
CA ASP A 284 -42.12 -56.71 -9.92
C ASP A 284 -40.99 -57.48 -10.65
N TYR A 285 -41.35 -58.34 -11.61
CA TYR A 285 -40.43 -59.24 -12.30
C TYR A 285 -39.98 -58.71 -13.66
N TRP A 286 -38.69 -58.90 -13.93
CA TRP A 286 -37.99 -58.40 -15.10
C TRP A 286 -37.24 -59.53 -15.81
N PHE A 287 -37.43 -59.67 -17.11
CA PHE A 287 -36.52 -60.38 -17.98
C PHE A 287 -35.35 -59.43 -18.31
N ILE A 288 -34.12 -59.88 -18.08
CA ILE A 288 -32.91 -59.11 -18.43
C ILE A 288 -32.11 -59.93 -19.42
N GLY A 289 -32.03 -59.41 -20.64
CA GLY A 289 -31.55 -60.14 -21.81
C GLY A 289 -30.74 -59.28 -22.76
N ARG A 290 -30.34 -59.87 -23.87
CA ARG A 290 -29.70 -59.16 -24.99
C ARG A 290 -30.76 -58.71 -25.98
N ASP A 291 -30.52 -57.57 -26.61
CA ASP A 291 -31.21 -57.22 -27.85
C ASP A 291 -30.97 -58.33 -28.89
N SER A 292 -32.00 -58.65 -29.66
CA SER A 292 -31.91 -59.55 -30.81
C SER A 292 -31.25 -58.89 -32.02
N SER A 293 -31.10 -57.55 -32.02
CA SER A 293 -30.37 -56.82 -33.06
C SER A 293 -28.86 -57.10 -33.01
N SER A 294 -28.28 -57.44 -34.17
CA SER A 294 -26.85 -57.75 -34.31
C SER A 294 -25.93 -56.54 -34.15
N SER A 295 -26.48 -55.33 -34.16
CA SER A 295 -25.77 -54.05 -34.11
C SER A 295 -25.30 -53.62 -32.73
N HIS A 296 -25.81 -54.23 -31.64
CA HIS A 296 -25.57 -53.75 -30.27
C HIS A 296 -25.04 -54.85 -29.33
N LYS A 297 -24.02 -55.58 -29.79
CA LYS A 297 -23.29 -56.57 -28.98
C LYS A 297 -22.74 -55.91 -27.71
N GLY A 298 -23.14 -56.42 -26.55
CA GLY A 298 -22.72 -55.89 -25.23
C GLY A 298 -23.74 -54.99 -24.52
N SER A 299 -24.91 -54.75 -25.11
CA SER A 299 -26.03 -54.09 -24.42
C SER A 299 -27.01 -55.09 -23.78
N TRP A 300 -27.68 -54.65 -22.72
CA TRP A 300 -28.79 -55.33 -22.07
C TRP A 300 -30.11 -54.60 -22.35
N VAL A 301 -31.18 -55.37 -22.47
CA VAL A 301 -32.56 -54.90 -22.51
C VAL A 301 -33.30 -55.41 -21.29
N ILE A 302 -34.12 -54.55 -20.68
CA ILE A 302 -34.85 -54.85 -19.45
C ILE A 302 -36.35 -54.80 -19.77
N LYS A 303 -37.01 -55.96 -19.70
CA LYS A 303 -38.39 -56.19 -20.14
C LYS A 303 -39.25 -56.65 -18.97
N ASN A 304 -40.42 -56.05 -18.75
CA ASN A 304 -41.31 -56.47 -17.68
C ASN A 304 -42.03 -57.79 -18.01
N VAL A 305 -42.18 -58.66 -17.01
CA VAL A 305 -42.76 -59.99 -17.19
C VAL A 305 -44.28 -59.94 -17.42
N GLN A 306 -45.01 -59.03 -16.77
CA GLN A 306 -46.46 -58.88 -16.96
C GLN A 306 -46.79 -58.16 -18.27
N PHE A 307 -46.27 -56.95 -18.44
CA PHE A 307 -46.68 -56.06 -19.53
C PHE A 307 -45.97 -56.35 -20.85
N LYS A 308 -44.89 -57.16 -20.83
CA LYS A 308 -44.02 -57.47 -21.98
C LYS A 308 -43.38 -56.25 -22.66
N THR A 309 -43.46 -55.08 -22.03
CA THR A 309 -42.83 -53.82 -22.46
C THR A 309 -41.43 -53.67 -21.89
N TYR A 310 -40.63 -52.83 -22.53
CA TYR A 310 -39.24 -52.55 -22.20
C TYR A 310 -39.10 -51.19 -21.52
N ILE A 311 -38.14 -51.05 -20.60
CA ILE A 311 -37.85 -49.75 -19.98
C ILE A 311 -36.82 -48.96 -20.79
N GLY A 312 -37.13 -47.68 -20.99
CA GLY A 312 -36.25 -46.70 -21.61
C GLY A 312 -36.45 -45.32 -20.97
N PRO A 313 -35.48 -44.39 -21.10
CA PRO A 313 -35.76 -42.98 -20.84
C PRO A 313 -36.82 -42.49 -21.83
N TYR A 314 -37.81 -41.75 -21.34
CA TYR A 314 -38.78 -41.06 -22.18
C TYR A 314 -38.03 -40.10 -23.14
N ASP A 315 -38.44 -40.02 -24.41
CA ASP A 315 -37.75 -39.20 -25.41
C ASP A 315 -37.88 -37.69 -25.10
N GLY A 316 -36.88 -37.18 -24.37
CA GLY A 316 -36.65 -35.78 -24.08
C GLY A 316 -35.17 -35.58 -23.81
N THR A 317 -34.51 -34.73 -24.62
CA THR A 317 -33.05 -34.52 -24.62
C THR A 317 -32.58 -33.60 -23.48
N SER A 318 -33.16 -33.72 -22.31
CA SER A 318 -32.88 -32.86 -21.15
C SER A 318 -31.63 -33.35 -20.43
N GLU A 319 -30.66 -32.45 -20.21
CA GLU A 319 -29.50 -32.67 -19.32
C GLU A 319 -29.93 -32.91 -17.85
N VAL A 320 -31.19 -32.58 -17.54
CA VAL A 320 -31.86 -32.62 -16.24
C VAL A 320 -32.61 -33.95 -16.05
N GLY A 321 -32.09 -35.04 -16.62
CA GLY A 321 -32.70 -36.36 -16.55
C GLY A 321 -34.08 -36.47 -17.23
N GLY A 322 -34.78 -37.58 -16.94
CA GLY A 322 -36.09 -37.88 -17.51
C GLY A 322 -36.76 -39.11 -16.90
N ARG A 323 -38.08 -39.25 -17.08
CA ARG A 323 -38.84 -40.39 -16.55
C ARG A 323 -38.46 -41.69 -17.26
N ILE A 324 -38.37 -42.79 -16.51
CA ILE A 324 -38.24 -44.11 -17.10
C ILE A 324 -39.63 -44.65 -17.42
N THR A 325 -39.89 -44.90 -18.69
CA THR A 325 -41.19 -45.34 -19.18
C THR A 325 -41.15 -46.70 -19.86
N SER A 326 -42.29 -47.38 -19.87
CA SER A 326 -42.55 -48.62 -20.59
C SER A 326 -42.84 -48.30 -22.06
N HIS A 327 -42.14 -48.98 -22.96
CA HIS A 327 -42.35 -48.91 -24.39
C HIS A 327 -42.61 -50.30 -24.96
N ILE A 328 -43.50 -50.40 -25.96
CA ILE A 328 -43.53 -51.55 -26.86
C ILE A 328 -42.20 -51.55 -27.62
N PHE A 329 -41.58 -52.71 -27.81
CA PHE A 329 -40.27 -52.81 -28.45
C PHE A 329 -40.29 -52.33 -29.90
N ASN A 330 -39.80 -51.12 -30.13
CA ASN A 330 -39.33 -50.65 -31.42
C ASN A 330 -37.80 -50.66 -31.41
N GLN A 331 -37.18 -50.99 -32.54
CA GLN A 331 -35.71 -51.15 -32.65
C GLN A 331 -34.94 -49.81 -32.59
N THR A 332 -35.60 -48.71 -32.22
CA THR A 332 -35.08 -47.35 -32.19
C THR A 332 -34.31 -47.04 -30.90
N GLY A 333 -33.27 -47.84 -30.61
CA GLY A 333 -32.11 -47.52 -29.74
C GLY A 333 -32.31 -47.18 -28.25
N ASN A 334 -33.50 -46.79 -27.79
CA ASN A 334 -33.72 -46.24 -26.46
C ASN A 334 -33.57 -47.22 -25.27
N PRO A 335 -34.01 -48.50 -25.35
CA PRO A 335 -34.07 -49.38 -24.17
C PRO A 335 -32.76 -50.16 -23.93
N GLN A 336 -31.60 -49.59 -24.32
CA GLN A 336 -30.30 -50.25 -24.23
C GLN A 336 -29.51 -49.79 -22.99
N TRP A 337 -29.08 -50.76 -22.20
CA TRP A 337 -28.48 -50.55 -20.88
C TRP A 337 -27.14 -51.28 -20.74
N ALA A 338 -26.16 -50.67 -20.09
CA ALA A 338 -25.04 -51.36 -19.47
C ALA A 338 -25.39 -51.68 -18.01
N ILE A 339 -25.06 -52.88 -17.57
CA ILE A 339 -25.19 -53.31 -16.17
C ILE A 339 -23.78 -53.49 -15.63
N ILE A 340 -23.33 -52.51 -14.84
CA ILE A 340 -21.96 -52.41 -14.34
C ILE A 340 -21.95 -52.96 -12.91
N PRO A 341 -21.34 -54.13 -12.63
CA PRO A 341 -21.26 -54.66 -11.28
C PRO A 341 -20.33 -53.80 -10.42
N ILE A 342 -20.78 -53.48 -9.21
CA ILE A 342 -20.03 -52.69 -8.24
C ILE A 342 -19.31 -53.67 -7.31
N THR A 343 -18.03 -53.92 -7.60
CA THR A 343 -17.13 -54.60 -6.66
C THR A 343 -16.64 -53.59 -5.64
N PHE A 344 -17.12 -53.71 -4.40
CA PHE A 344 -16.43 -53.12 -3.25
C PHE A 344 -15.09 -53.86 -3.08
N ALA A 345 -13.99 -53.12 -3.16
CA ALA A 345 -12.64 -53.59 -2.86
C ALA A 345 -12.36 -53.48 -1.35
#